data_AF-A0AA42E832-F1
#
_entry.id   AF-A0AA42E832-F1
#
_cell.length_a   1.000
_cell.length_b   1.000
_cell.length_c   1.000
_cell.angle_alpha   90.00
_cell.angle_beta   90.00
_cell.angle_gamma   90.00
#
_symmetry.space_group_name_H-M   'P 1'
#
loop_
_entity.id
_entity.type
_entity.pdbx_description
1 polymer ?
#
loop_
_entity_poly.entity_id
_entity_poly.type
_entity_poly.pdbx_seq_one_letter_code
_entity_poly.pdbx_strand_id
1 'polypeptide(L)'
;MHVLKRLSAPLGAVVVSTAAVPATAQQAEWSKMPRMQLERQFAGPLADTVIQRWRDPADGTVCYLYLPINVPHSAPTQSGYVQYGPASIGSISCMAAGPPAPPPNGAPPRRPPNAGPPPAAPLR
;
A
#
# COMPACT_ATOMS: atom_id res chain seq x y z
N MET A 1 59.47 -6.98 38.65
CA MET A 1 59.69 -6.93 37.19
C MET A 1 58.82 -8.00 36.54
N HIS A 2 57.74 -7.64 35.86
CA HIS A 2 56.96 -8.57 35.03
C HIS A 2 56.55 -7.84 33.75
N VAL A 3 57.20 -8.22 32.65
CA VAL A 3 57.01 -7.66 31.30
C VAL A 3 55.86 -8.40 30.62
N LEU A 4 54.77 -7.69 30.32
CA LEU A 4 53.64 -8.26 29.57
C LEU A 4 53.90 -8.09 28.06
N LYS A 5 54.18 -9.21 27.40
CA LYS A 5 54.51 -9.31 25.97
C LYS A 5 53.22 -9.26 25.14
N ARG A 6 52.96 -8.15 24.45
CA ARG A 6 51.83 -8.01 23.51
C ARG A 6 52.17 -8.71 22.19
N LEU A 7 51.39 -9.72 21.80
CA LEU A 7 51.45 -10.31 20.46
C LEU A 7 50.50 -9.52 19.53
N SER A 8 51.05 -8.95 18.46
CA SER A 8 50.29 -8.42 17.32
C SER A 8 50.01 -9.55 16.32
N ALA A 9 48.75 -9.68 15.89
CA ALA A 9 48.34 -10.48 14.74
C ALA A 9 47.94 -9.55 13.57
N PRO A 10 48.29 -9.86 12.31
CA PRO A 10 47.94 -9.01 11.18
C PRO A 10 46.50 -9.27 10.69
N LEU A 11 45.80 -8.17 10.38
CA LEU A 11 44.49 -8.13 9.75
C LEU A 11 44.58 -8.63 8.29
N GLY A 12 43.91 -9.74 7.99
CA GLY A 12 43.70 -10.21 6.61
C GLY A 12 42.57 -9.42 5.93
N ALA A 13 42.83 -8.91 4.72
CA ALA A 13 41.86 -8.18 3.92
C ALA A 13 40.89 -9.17 3.23
N VAL A 14 39.58 -9.00 3.46
CA VAL A 14 38.52 -9.72 2.76
C VAL A 14 38.09 -8.90 1.55
N VAL A 15 38.25 -9.44 0.34
CA VAL A 15 37.74 -8.84 -0.89
C VAL A 15 36.30 -9.31 -1.10
N VAL A 16 35.35 -8.38 -0.96
CA VAL A 16 33.93 -8.62 -1.26
C VAL A 16 33.70 -8.32 -2.74
N SER A 17 33.37 -9.34 -3.53
CA SER A 17 32.95 -9.18 -4.93
C SER A 17 31.44 -8.87 -4.97
N THR A 18 31.08 -7.67 -5.42
CA THR A 18 29.69 -7.27 -5.65
C THR A 18 29.26 -7.69 -7.05
N ALA A 19 28.48 -8.78 -7.14
CA ALA A 19 27.79 -9.13 -8.38
C ALA A 19 26.67 -8.11 -8.67
N ALA A 20 26.74 -7.45 -9.83
CA ALA A 20 25.70 -6.54 -10.30
C ALA A 20 24.52 -7.34 -10.87
N VAL A 21 23.35 -7.22 -10.25
CA VAL A 21 22.10 -7.82 -10.76
C VAL A 21 21.51 -6.88 -11.83
N PRO A 22 21.16 -7.37 -13.04
CA PRO A 22 20.64 -6.52 -14.11
C PRO A 22 19.24 -5.96 -13.77
N ALA A 23 19.09 -4.64 -13.84
CA ALA A 23 17.91 -3.88 -13.41
C ALA A 23 16.69 -3.94 -14.36
N THR A 24 16.78 -4.67 -15.48
CA THR A 24 15.80 -4.61 -16.58
C THR A 24 14.59 -5.54 -16.40
N ALA A 25 14.69 -6.60 -15.60
CA ALA A 25 13.57 -7.53 -15.36
C ALA A 25 12.46 -6.94 -14.48
N GLN A 26 12.76 -5.92 -13.67
CA GLN A 26 11.83 -5.39 -12.66
C GLN A 26 10.75 -4.46 -13.25
N GLN A 27 10.96 -3.88 -14.44
CA GLN A 27 10.12 -2.77 -14.94
C GLN A 27 8.82 -3.19 -15.65
N ALA A 28 8.75 -4.41 -16.19
CA ALA A 28 7.62 -4.86 -17.01
C ALA A 28 6.43 -5.45 -16.23
N GLU A 29 6.58 -5.68 -14.92
CA GLU A 29 5.57 -6.37 -14.10
C GLU A 29 4.70 -5.41 -13.26
N TRP A 30 5.15 -4.17 -13.03
CA TRP A 30 4.44 -3.18 -12.21
C TRP A 30 3.03 -2.85 -12.69
N SER A 31 2.85 -2.65 -14.00
CA SER A 31 1.54 -2.32 -14.57
C SER A 31 0.53 -3.46 -14.47
N LYS A 32 0.98 -4.69 -14.19
CA LYS A 32 0.14 -5.88 -14.01
C LYS A 32 -0.15 -6.18 -12.54
N MET A 33 0.48 -5.47 -11.60
CA MET A 33 0.24 -5.70 -10.18
C MET A 33 -1.21 -5.34 -9.82
N PRO A 34 -1.90 -6.19 -9.05
CA PRO A 34 -3.20 -5.85 -8.49
C PRO A 34 -3.15 -4.53 -7.75
N ARG A 35 -4.17 -3.70 -7.95
CA ARG A 35 -4.30 -2.41 -7.29
C ARG A 35 -5.35 -2.52 -6.20
N MET A 36 -5.05 -2.00 -5.02
CA MET A 36 -6.08 -1.73 -4.04
C MET A 36 -7.07 -0.71 -4.63
N GLN A 37 -8.30 -0.69 -4.12
CA GLN A 37 -9.34 0.25 -4.52
C GLN A 37 -9.49 1.35 -3.48
N LEU A 38 -9.51 2.61 -3.92
CA LEU A 38 -9.81 3.75 -3.06
C LEU A 38 -11.31 3.75 -2.73
N GLU A 39 -11.67 3.56 -1.46
CA GLU A 39 -13.08 3.57 -1.03
C GLU A 39 -13.52 4.91 -0.42
N ARG A 40 -12.60 5.60 0.26
CA ARG A 40 -12.87 6.87 0.95
C ARG A 40 -11.62 7.75 0.99
N GLN A 41 -11.85 9.06 1.07
CA GLN A 41 -10.82 10.06 1.35
C GLN A 41 -11.33 11.01 2.45
N PHE A 42 -10.45 11.38 3.37
CA PHE A 42 -10.70 12.25 4.51
C PHE A 42 -9.67 13.38 4.56
N ALA A 43 -10.04 14.50 5.18
CA ALA A 43 -9.07 15.50 5.58
C ALA A 43 -8.14 14.93 6.66
N GLY A 44 -6.85 15.19 6.55
CA GLY A 44 -5.88 14.86 7.58
C GLY A 44 -5.90 15.86 8.74
N PRO A 45 -5.23 15.55 9.86
CA PRO A 45 -5.09 16.45 11.01
C PRO A 45 -4.34 17.76 10.72
N LEU A 46 -3.58 17.84 9.62
CA LEU A 46 -2.87 19.05 9.19
C LEU A 46 -3.50 19.60 7.91
N ALA A 47 -3.42 20.92 7.69
CA ALA A 47 -4.11 21.62 6.61
C ALA A 47 -3.82 21.04 5.20
N ASP A 48 -2.61 20.52 4.98
CA ASP A 48 -2.16 20.02 3.68
C ASP A 48 -2.00 18.51 3.64
N THR A 49 -2.78 17.76 4.42
CA THR A 49 -2.74 16.30 4.41
C THR A 49 -4.11 15.67 4.21
N VAL A 50 -4.11 14.48 3.60
CA VAL A 50 -5.29 13.66 3.39
C VAL A 50 -5.07 12.27 3.95
N ILE A 51 -6.16 11.62 4.35
CA ILE A 51 -6.16 10.21 4.69
C ILE A 51 -7.00 9.48 3.65
N GLN A 52 -6.44 8.48 3.01
CA GLN A 52 -7.15 7.63 2.05
C GLN A 52 -7.35 6.24 2.62
N ARG A 53 -8.55 5.68 2.45
CA ARG A 53 -8.87 4.30 2.81
C ARG A 53 -8.88 3.46 1.54
N TRP A 54 -7.92 2.56 1.43
CA TRP A 54 -7.76 1.62 0.34
C TRP A 54 -8.19 0.23 0.79
N ARG A 55 -8.90 -0.51 -0.06
CA ARG A 55 -9.28 -1.91 0.17
C ARG A 55 -8.68 -2.81 -0.89
N ASP A 56 -8.00 -3.86 -0.48
CA ASP A 56 -7.56 -4.91 -1.37
C ASP A 56 -8.79 -5.76 -1.78
N PRO A 57 -9.13 -5.87 -3.08
CA PRO A 57 -10.23 -6.70 -3.52
C PRO A 57 -9.96 -8.21 -3.37
N ALA A 58 -8.71 -8.65 -3.25
CA ALA A 58 -8.35 -10.06 -3.19
C ALA A 58 -8.67 -10.69 -1.82
N ASP A 59 -8.37 -9.98 -0.73
CA ASP A 59 -8.52 -10.49 0.65
C ASP A 59 -9.34 -9.57 1.57
N GLY A 60 -9.66 -8.36 1.11
CA GLY A 60 -10.39 -7.37 1.87
C GLY A 60 -9.56 -6.55 2.85
N THR A 61 -8.23 -6.70 2.87
CA THR A 61 -7.32 -5.90 3.69
C THR A 61 -7.58 -4.42 3.48
N VAL A 62 -7.65 -3.67 4.58
CA VAL A 62 -7.90 -2.23 4.56
C VAL A 62 -6.64 -1.51 4.97
N CYS A 63 -6.15 -0.63 4.10
CA CYS A 63 -5.01 0.24 4.39
C CYS A 63 -5.48 1.70 4.49
N TYR A 64 -5.01 2.40 5.51
CA TYR A 64 -5.09 3.85 5.60
C TYR A 64 -3.75 4.44 5.19
N LEU A 65 -3.78 5.33 4.21
CA LEU A 65 -2.62 6.08 3.74
C LEU A 65 -2.77 7.53 4.18
N TYR A 66 -1.85 8.01 5.00
CA TYR A 66 -1.69 9.42 5.32
C TYR A 66 -0.75 10.02 4.29
N LEU A 67 -1.17 11.06 3.57
CA LEU A 67 -0.44 11.64 2.45
C LEU A 67 -0.42 13.17 2.54
N PRO A 68 0.74 13.82 2.34
CA PRO A 68 0.77 15.24 1.99
C PRO A 68 0.08 15.48 0.65
N ILE A 69 -0.63 16.59 0.51
CA ILE A 69 -1.26 16.99 -0.77
C ILE A 69 -0.20 17.22 -1.84
N ASN A 70 0.95 17.78 -1.45
CA ASN A 70 2.09 18.00 -2.33
C ASN A 70 3.27 17.17 -1.85
N VAL A 71 3.72 16.25 -2.69
CA VAL A 71 4.93 15.45 -2.45
C VAL A 71 5.97 15.80 -3.51
N PRO A 72 7.12 16.38 -3.13
CA PRO A 72 8.22 16.60 -4.05
C PRO A 72 8.68 15.27 -4.67
N HIS A 73 8.81 15.24 -6.00
CA HIS A 73 9.29 14.08 -6.74
C HIS A 73 10.19 14.53 -7.89
N SER A 74 10.99 13.60 -8.44
CA SER A 74 11.80 13.86 -9.63
C SER A 74 10.92 14.20 -10.84
N ALA A 75 11.50 14.80 -11.88
CA ALA A 75 10.85 14.79 -13.19
C ALA A 75 10.53 13.33 -13.61
N PRO A 76 9.43 13.08 -14.35
CA PRO A 76 9.14 11.76 -14.89
C PRO A 76 10.29 11.24 -15.76
N THR A 77 10.62 9.96 -15.62
CA THR A 77 11.56 9.26 -16.50
C THR A 77 10.99 9.14 -17.91
N GLN A 78 11.81 8.71 -18.87
CA GLN A 78 11.35 8.43 -20.24
C GLN A 78 10.24 7.36 -20.30
N SER A 79 10.14 6.53 -19.26
CA SER A 79 9.11 5.52 -19.05
C SER A 79 7.90 6.02 -18.23
N GLY A 80 7.85 7.30 -17.86
CA GLY A 80 6.73 7.93 -17.16
C GLY A 80 6.71 7.74 -15.64
N TYR A 81 7.75 7.14 -15.05
CA TYR A 81 7.83 6.92 -13.61
C TYR A 81 8.48 8.11 -12.90
N VAL A 82 8.11 8.36 -11.64
CA VAL A 82 8.72 9.41 -10.81
C VAL A 82 9.43 8.78 -9.61
N GLN A 83 10.53 9.36 -9.19
CA GLN A 83 11.23 8.97 -7.97
C GLN A 83 10.86 9.96 -6.86
N TYR A 84 10.32 9.42 -5.77
CA TYR A 84 10.02 10.19 -4.59
C TYR A 84 11.28 10.23 -3.72
N GLY A 85 11.69 11.44 -3.29
CA GLY A 85 12.86 11.59 -2.42
C GLY A 85 12.69 10.80 -1.11
N PRO A 86 13.80 10.52 -0.39
CA PRO A 86 13.75 9.72 0.82
C PRO A 86 12.70 10.28 1.81
N ALA A 87 11.76 9.40 2.20
CA ALA A 87 10.73 9.63 3.21
C ALA A 87 9.66 10.70 2.95
N SER A 88 9.33 11.01 1.69
CA SER A 88 8.34 12.07 1.37
C SER A 88 6.88 11.61 1.18
N ILE A 89 6.62 10.30 1.03
CA ILE A 89 5.26 9.76 0.86
C ILE A 89 4.72 9.23 2.20
N GLY A 90 4.35 10.14 3.09
CA GLY A 90 3.54 9.90 4.29
C GLY A 90 3.70 8.55 5.02
N SER A 91 2.58 7.95 5.49
CA SER A 91 2.60 6.67 6.22
C SER A 91 1.42 5.77 5.81
N ILE A 92 1.65 4.45 5.87
CA ILE A 92 0.63 3.44 5.58
C ILE A 92 0.40 2.56 6.81
N SER A 93 -0.85 2.26 7.11
CA SER A 93 -1.24 1.33 8.17
C SER A 93 -2.32 0.40 7.63
N CYS A 94 -2.02 -0.90 7.58
CA CYS A 94 -2.90 -1.92 7.04
C CYS A 94 -3.45 -2.82 8.13
N MET A 95 -4.72 -3.17 8.01
CA MET A 95 -5.41 -4.12 8.87
C MET A 95 -6.02 -5.20 8.00
N ALA A 96 -5.76 -6.46 8.34
CA ALA A 96 -6.40 -7.59 7.70
C ALA A 96 -7.93 -7.47 7.82
N ALA A 97 -8.66 -7.94 6.81
CA ALA A 97 -10.10 -8.07 6.95
C ALA A 97 -10.39 -8.99 8.15
N GLY A 98 -11.16 -8.49 9.11
CA GLY A 98 -11.77 -9.35 10.11
C GLY A 98 -12.67 -10.39 9.45
N PRO A 99 -13.02 -11.48 10.14
CA PRO A 99 -14.02 -12.43 9.64
C PRO A 99 -15.26 -11.67 9.17
N PRO A 100 -15.88 -12.07 8.04
CA PRO A 100 -17.08 -11.40 7.55
C PRO A 100 -18.09 -11.32 8.69
N ALA A 101 -18.56 -10.10 8.97
CA ALA A 101 -19.57 -9.90 9.99
C ALA A 101 -20.78 -10.79 9.65
N PRO A 102 -21.35 -11.52 10.63
CA PRO A 102 -22.55 -12.29 10.39
C PRO A 102 -23.62 -11.35 9.81
N PRO A 103 -24.41 -11.81 8.83
CA PRO A 103 -25.44 -10.99 8.25
C PRO A 103 -26.34 -10.46 9.38
N PRO A 104 -26.76 -9.18 9.34
CA PRO A 104 -27.69 -8.68 10.32
C PRO A 104 -28.95 -9.54 10.31
N ASN A 105 -29.31 -10.10 11.46
CA ASN A 105 -30.51 -10.91 11.61
C ASN A 105 -31.71 -10.08 11.16
N GLY A 106 -32.39 -10.53 10.09
CA GLY A 106 -33.59 -9.89 9.57
C GLY A 106 -33.39 -8.90 8.42
N ALA A 107 -32.20 -8.81 7.80
CA ALA A 107 -32.10 -8.07 6.54
C ALA A 107 -32.92 -8.77 5.44
N PRO A 108 -33.92 -8.09 4.83
CA PRO A 108 -34.65 -8.66 3.72
C PRO A 108 -33.68 -8.94 2.56
N PRO A 109 -33.90 -10.01 1.77
CA PRO A 109 -33.08 -10.30 0.60
C PRO A 109 -32.99 -9.06 -0.30
N ARG A 110 -31.76 -8.65 -0.64
CA ARG A 110 -31.53 -7.52 -1.55
C ARG A 110 -32.24 -7.83 -2.86
N ARG A 111 -33.22 -7.01 -3.21
CA ARG A 111 -33.90 -7.10 -4.50
C ARG A 111 -32.84 -6.93 -5.62
N PRO A 112 -32.78 -7.81 -6.62
CA PRO A 112 -31.86 -7.62 -7.74
C PRO A 112 -32.15 -6.25 -8.40
N PRO A 113 -31.11 -5.53 -8.86
CA PRO A 113 -31.24 -4.16 -9.37
C PRO A 113 -32.19 -4.03 -10.57
N ASN A 114 -32.55 -5.14 -11.22
CA ASN A 114 -33.41 -5.19 -12.39
C ASN A 114 -34.83 -5.73 -12.13
N ALA A 115 -35.25 -5.89 -10.86
CA ALA A 115 -36.64 -6.19 -10.59
C ALA A 115 -37.49 -4.94 -10.86
N GLY A 116 -38.28 -4.94 -11.94
CA GLY A 116 -39.25 -3.88 -12.23
C GLY A 116 -40.20 -3.61 -11.06
N PRO A 117 -40.88 -2.47 -10.99
CA PRO A 117 -41.77 -2.15 -9.87
C PRO A 117 -42.82 -3.26 -9.66
N PRO A 118 -43.20 -3.58 -8.40
CA PRO A 118 -44.28 -4.53 -8.16
C PRO A 118 -45.59 -4.01 -8.81
N PRO A 119 -46.46 -4.91 -9.30
CA PRO A 119 -47.73 -4.50 -9.87
C PRO A 119 -48.57 -3.77 -8.82
N ALA A 120 -49.22 -2.68 -9.24
CA ALA A 120 -50.10 -1.91 -8.37
C ALA A 120 -51.23 -2.80 -7.84
N ALA A 121 -51.48 -2.72 -6.54
CA ALA A 121 -52.63 -3.40 -5.93
C ALA A 121 -53.93 -2.82 -6.50
N PRO A 122 -54.96 -3.64 -6.75
CA PRO A 122 -56.25 -3.15 -7.20
C PRO A 122 -56.86 -2.26 -6.11
N LEU A 123 -57.29 -1.06 -6.51
CA LEU A 123 -58.11 -0.18 -5.68
C LEU A 123 -59.42 -0.91 -5.37
N ARG A 124 -59.75 -1.02 -4.08
CA ARG A 124 -61.05 -1.50 -3.59
C ARG A 124 -62.02 -0.35 -3.48
#